data_AF-A0A954F7W0-F1
#
_entry.id   AF-A0A954F7W0-F1
#
_cell.length_a   1.000
_cell.length_b   1.000
_cell.length_c   1.000
_cell.angle_alpha   90.00
_cell.angle_beta   90.00
_cell.angle_gamma   90.00
#
_symmetry.space_group_name_H-M   'P 1'
#
loop_
_entity.id
_entity.type
_entity.pdbx_description
1 polymer ?
#
loop_
_entity_poly.entity_id
_entity_poly.type
_entity_poly.pdbx_seq_one_letter_code
_entity_poly.pdbx_strand_id
1 'polypeptide(L)'
;YALGQFLEDLVARTKKADGDPTFAFPEFRMEAESLGLAFDEPEAILTRTEVQERPAWGSIEASNQLGFSMANSYIKAPIVSADTMVIGFVHEKIRPMEPDFAEIRDEVADMWAEENAGQIALDTLQSIFDGFATKTEEEESAEETKPEPVVVDDAKFRLAVEAAGLTITERPYLGRNKPVNEAREDQTDLGRFLRAHREYYDLEEGAIAPPAMAFTGTTAYLVRLADRRDPDLEGLKARDIFALRSTQMGQTLRDYRAEVFDPKSDYFQSTFKVWMRNWDRDAEQDAEGEGTPATEGGDA
;
A
#
# COMPACT_ATOMS: atom_id res chain seq x y z
N TYR A 1 -49.86 32.05 -0.27
CA TYR A 1 -49.97 32.77 1.02
C TYR A 1 -50.00 31.81 2.21
N ALA A 2 -50.76 30.70 2.19
CA ALA A 2 -50.81 29.74 3.30
C ALA A 2 -49.46 29.07 3.65
N LEU A 3 -48.68 28.64 2.64
CA LEU A 3 -47.40 27.95 2.88
C LEU A 3 -46.32 28.87 3.50
N GLY A 4 -46.26 30.15 3.11
CA GLY A 4 -45.32 31.10 3.68
C GLY A 4 -45.60 31.39 5.16
N GLN A 5 -46.89 31.53 5.50
CA GLN A 5 -47.32 31.68 6.90
C GLN A 5 -47.03 30.42 7.72
N PHE A 6 -47.21 29.23 7.14
CA PHE A 6 -46.85 27.97 7.77
C PHE A 6 -45.34 27.87 8.06
N LEU A 7 -44.49 28.28 7.11
CA LEU A 7 -43.04 28.27 7.32
C LEU A 7 -42.60 29.28 8.39
N GLU A 8 -43.17 30.49 8.41
CA GLU A 8 -42.91 31.49 9.45
C GLU A 8 -43.36 31.01 10.84
N ASP A 9 -44.53 30.38 10.93
CA ASP A 9 -45.05 29.77 12.15
C ASP A 9 -44.18 28.59 12.60
N LEU A 10 -43.74 27.72 11.68
CA LEU A 10 -42.83 26.61 11.98
C LEU A 10 -41.47 27.10 12.51
N VAL A 11 -40.92 28.19 11.94
CA VAL A 11 -39.70 28.84 12.45
C VAL A 11 -39.93 29.44 13.84
N ALA A 12 -41.12 29.98 14.13
CA ALA A 12 -41.44 30.50 15.46
C ALA A 12 -41.61 29.37 16.50
N ARG A 13 -42.26 28.26 16.11
CA ARG A 13 -42.46 27.07 16.94
C ARG A 13 -41.14 26.35 17.25
N THR A 14 -40.28 26.18 16.26
CA THR A 14 -38.93 25.60 16.47
C THR A 14 -38.09 26.41 17.45
N LYS A 15 -38.05 27.74 17.30
CA LYS A 15 -37.37 28.63 18.25
C LYS A 15 -37.92 28.55 19.67
N LYS A 16 -39.24 28.32 19.82
CA LYS A 16 -39.89 28.18 21.12
C LYS A 16 -39.59 26.81 21.75
N ALA A 17 -39.60 25.75 20.94
CA ALA A 17 -39.28 24.39 21.38
C ALA A 17 -37.80 24.20 21.75
N ASP A 18 -36.88 24.86 21.04
CA ASP A 18 -35.44 24.86 21.37
C ASP A 18 -35.14 25.40 22.79
N GLY A 19 -36.09 26.13 23.41
CA GLY A 19 -35.99 26.65 24.78
C GLY A 19 -36.97 26.04 25.79
N ASP A 20 -37.87 25.15 25.38
CA ASP A 20 -38.92 24.60 26.25
C ASP A 20 -39.20 23.11 25.94
N PRO A 21 -38.71 22.18 26.78
CA PRO A 21 -38.90 20.74 26.59
C PRO A 21 -40.35 20.27 26.82
N THR A 22 -41.25 21.16 27.27
CA THR A 22 -42.68 20.86 27.47
C THR A 22 -43.55 21.33 26.30
N PHE A 23 -42.96 21.92 25.26
CA PHE A 23 -43.68 22.35 24.08
C PHE A 23 -44.25 21.15 23.32
N ALA A 24 -45.58 21.00 23.36
CA ALA A 24 -46.30 20.01 22.58
C ALA A 24 -46.49 20.52 21.14
N PHE A 25 -45.98 19.78 20.17
CA PHE A 25 -46.22 20.06 18.76
C PHE A 25 -47.64 19.65 18.37
N PRO A 26 -48.38 20.48 17.60
CA PRO A 26 -49.67 20.06 17.03
C PRO A 26 -49.47 18.87 16.08
N GLU A 27 -50.53 18.09 15.86
CA GLU A 27 -50.46 16.88 15.02
C GLU A 27 -50.04 17.22 13.58
N PHE A 28 -48.76 16.95 13.29
CA PHE A 28 -48.09 17.32 12.05
C PHE A 28 -48.76 16.72 10.80
N ARG A 29 -49.38 15.55 10.94
CA ARG A 29 -50.18 14.91 9.89
C ARG A 29 -51.38 15.76 9.48
N MET A 30 -52.18 16.24 10.44
CA MET A 30 -53.38 17.04 10.14
C MET A 30 -53.01 18.39 9.49
N GLU A 31 -51.91 19.01 9.91
CA GLU A 31 -51.41 20.25 9.29
C GLU A 31 -50.95 20.00 7.85
N ALA A 32 -50.19 18.92 7.60
CA ALA A 32 -49.74 18.54 6.26
C ALA A 32 -50.93 18.27 5.31
N GLU A 33 -51.94 17.53 5.77
CA GLU A 33 -53.18 17.26 5.02
C GLU A 33 -53.94 18.56 4.69
N SER A 34 -54.05 19.49 5.65
CA SER A 34 -54.74 20.77 5.43
C SER A 34 -54.04 21.67 4.39
N LEU A 35 -52.73 21.49 4.21
CA LEU A 35 -51.90 22.21 3.25
C LEU A 35 -51.78 21.48 1.90
N GLY A 36 -52.39 20.30 1.76
CA GLY A 36 -52.30 19.46 0.56
C GLY A 36 -50.90 18.87 0.34
N LEU A 37 -50.12 18.71 1.41
CA LEU A 37 -48.78 18.15 1.37
C LEU A 37 -48.82 16.62 1.51
N ALA A 38 -47.88 15.93 0.85
CA ALA A 38 -47.67 14.51 1.09
C ALA A 38 -47.02 14.31 2.46
N PHE A 39 -47.50 13.33 3.22
CA PHE A 39 -47.00 12.97 4.55
C PHE A 39 -46.47 11.54 4.53
N ASP A 40 -45.22 11.35 4.92
CA ASP A 40 -44.57 10.04 5.08
C ASP A 40 -44.13 9.87 6.54
N GLU A 41 -44.64 8.83 7.19
CA GLU A 41 -44.26 8.45 8.55
C GLU A 41 -43.76 7.01 8.51
N PRO A 42 -42.44 6.80 8.61
CA PRO A 42 -41.86 5.46 8.64
C PRO A 42 -42.37 4.67 9.85
N GLU A 43 -42.85 3.45 9.63
CA GLU A 43 -43.25 2.54 10.72
C GLU A 43 -42.06 2.01 11.53
N ALA A 44 -40.86 2.04 10.93
CA ALA A 44 -39.61 1.60 11.54
C ALA A 44 -38.60 2.75 11.63
N ILE A 45 -37.71 2.65 12.62
CA ILE A 45 -36.61 3.59 12.81
C ILE A 45 -35.64 3.44 11.65
N LEU A 46 -35.36 4.55 10.98
CA LEU A 46 -34.50 4.55 9.80
C LEU A 46 -33.05 4.80 10.18
N THR A 47 -32.17 4.01 9.59
CA THR A 47 -30.73 4.28 9.54
C THR A 47 -30.43 5.47 8.63
N ARG A 48 -29.22 6.02 8.79
CA ARG A 48 -28.74 7.14 7.97
C ARG A 48 -28.81 6.83 6.47
N THR A 49 -28.51 5.60 6.08
CA THR A 49 -28.52 5.13 4.69
C THR A 49 -29.95 4.99 4.16
N GLU A 50 -30.85 4.37 4.93
CA GLU A 50 -32.25 4.22 4.53
C GLU A 50 -32.95 5.57 4.34
N VAL A 51 -32.60 6.59 5.14
CA VAL A 51 -33.09 7.96 4.93
C VAL A 51 -32.63 8.53 3.58
N GLN A 52 -31.42 8.23 3.13
CA GLN A 52 -30.90 8.73 1.85
C GLN A 52 -31.60 8.08 0.66
N GLU A 53 -31.96 6.81 0.80
CA GLU A 53 -32.57 6.00 -0.28
C GLU A 53 -34.09 6.16 -0.39
N ARG A 54 -34.69 6.96 0.50
CA ARG A 54 -36.16 7.17 0.52
C ARG A 54 -36.66 7.78 -0.79
N PRO A 55 -37.66 7.15 -1.45
CA PRO A 55 -38.28 7.75 -2.61
C PRO A 55 -39.00 9.04 -2.23
N ALA A 56 -38.97 10.03 -3.12
CA ALA A 56 -39.58 11.36 -3.01
C ALA A 56 -38.87 12.41 -2.13
N TRP A 57 -38.15 12.02 -1.07
CA TRP A 57 -37.51 13.02 -0.18
C TRP A 57 -36.11 12.64 0.32
N GLY A 58 -35.65 11.42 0.05
CA GLY A 58 -34.33 10.94 0.45
C GLY A 58 -33.21 11.76 -0.18
N SER A 59 -32.28 12.21 0.66
CA SER A 59 -31.10 12.96 0.23
C SER A 59 -30.02 12.92 1.32
N ILE A 60 -28.78 13.22 0.93
CA ILE A 60 -27.66 13.38 1.87
C ILE A 60 -27.97 14.53 2.84
N GLU A 61 -28.58 15.61 2.35
CA GLU A 61 -29.01 16.76 3.14
C GLU A 61 -30.09 16.38 4.16
N ALA A 62 -31.10 15.60 3.78
CA ALA A 62 -32.13 15.09 4.68
C ALA A 62 -31.55 14.20 5.77
N SER A 63 -30.70 13.26 5.37
CA SER A 63 -29.99 12.36 6.28
C SER A 63 -29.14 13.11 7.30
N ASN A 64 -28.42 14.16 6.86
CA ASN A 64 -27.63 15.01 7.76
C ASN A 64 -28.50 15.83 8.71
N GLN A 65 -29.51 16.53 8.20
CA GLN A 65 -30.34 17.40 9.05
C GLN A 65 -31.12 16.60 10.09
N LEU A 66 -31.70 15.45 9.71
CA LEU A 66 -32.37 14.55 10.64
C LEU A 66 -31.36 13.96 11.65
N GLY A 67 -30.17 13.58 11.19
CA GLY A 67 -29.08 13.08 12.04
C GLY A 67 -28.58 14.07 13.09
N PHE A 68 -28.65 15.39 12.84
CA PHE A 68 -28.26 16.42 13.80
C PHE A 68 -29.41 17.03 14.61
N SER A 69 -30.66 16.72 14.25
CA SER A 69 -31.84 17.19 14.98
C SER A 69 -32.00 16.43 16.31
N MET A 70 -32.70 17.06 17.26
CA MET A 70 -33.02 16.45 18.55
C MET A 70 -34.29 15.61 18.43
N ALA A 71 -34.51 14.69 19.38
CA ALA A 71 -35.81 14.04 19.48
C ALA A 71 -36.89 15.06 19.87
N ASN A 72 -38.09 14.87 19.36
CA ASN A 72 -39.20 15.81 19.41
C ASN A 72 -38.86 17.21 18.87
N SER A 73 -38.13 17.31 17.76
CA SER A 73 -37.86 18.61 17.11
C SER A 73 -38.03 18.54 15.60
N TYR A 74 -38.37 19.68 14.98
CA TYR A 74 -38.26 19.79 13.53
C TYR A 74 -36.80 19.91 13.09
N ILE A 75 -36.56 19.59 11.82
CA ILE A 75 -35.33 20.00 11.16
C ILE A 75 -35.21 21.53 11.16
N LYS A 76 -33.99 22.04 11.30
CA LYS A 76 -33.73 23.48 11.48
C LYS A 76 -34.12 24.31 10.26
N ALA A 77 -34.08 23.73 9.07
CA ALA A 77 -34.45 24.41 7.84
C ALA A 77 -35.17 23.43 6.89
N PRO A 78 -36.18 23.89 6.14
CA PRO A 78 -36.76 23.09 5.07
C PRO A 78 -35.67 22.76 4.05
N ILE A 79 -35.64 21.50 3.60
CA ILE A 79 -34.74 21.05 2.55
C ILE A 79 -35.47 21.26 1.23
N VAL A 80 -34.87 22.05 0.34
CA VAL A 80 -35.46 22.39 -0.95
C VAL A 80 -34.62 21.74 -2.05
N SER A 81 -35.25 20.83 -2.77
CA SER A 81 -34.74 20.21 -4.00
C SER A 81 -35.42 20.82 -5.22
N ALA A 82 -35.00 20.41 -6.43
CA ALA A 82 -35.49 20.99 -7.68
C ALA A 82 -37.03 20.85 -7.88
N ASP A 83 -37.63 19.82 -7.32
CA ASP A 83 -39.02 19.42 -7.49
C ASP A 83 -39.78 19.22 -6.17
N THR A 84 -39.09 19.27 -5.03
CA THR A 84 -39.63 18.87 -3.73
C THR A 84 -39.12 19.79 -2.61
N MET A 85 -39.96 19.99 -1.60
CA MET A 85 -39.57 20.64 -0.35
C MET A 85 -39.91 19.71 0.81
N VAL A 86 -38.94 19.44 1.66
CA VAL A 86 -39.03 18.47 2.74
C VAL A 86 -38.93 19.19 4.08
N ILE A 87 -39.90 18.91 4.96
CA ILE A 87 -39.89 19.32 6.36
C ILE A 87 -40.01 18.03 7.17
N GLY A 88 -39.03 17.78 8.02
CA GLY A 88 -38.98 16.61 8.86
C GLY A 88 -39.24 16.95 10.33
N PHE A 89 -39.92 16.07 11.03
CA PHE A 89 -40.01 16.05 12.48
C PHE A 89 -39.39 14.76 13.00
N VAL A 90 -38.47 14.87 13.95
CA VAL A 90 -37.82 13.70 14.57
C VAL A 90 -38.62 13.34 15.81
N HIS A 91 -39.39 12.26 15.76
CA HIS A 91 -40.12 11.76 16.93
C HIS A 91 -39.18 11.21 17.99
N GLU A 92 -38.33 10.27 17.60
CA GLU A 92 -37.42 9.57 18.50
C GLU A 92 -36.05 9.45 17.85
N LYS A 93 -35.01 9.44 18.68
CA LYS A 93 -33.63 9.24 18.24
C LYS A 93 -32.96 8.21 19.14
N ILE A 94 -32.63 7.07 18.56
CA ILE A 94 -31.82 6.05 19.23
C ILE A 94 -30.36 6.46 19.17
N ARG A 95 -29.63 6.29 20.28
CA ARG A 95 -28.19 6.51 20.31
C ARG A 95 -27.50 5.41 19.51
N PRO A 96 -26.47 5.73 18.69
CA PRO A 96 -25.66 4.71 18.07
C PRO A 96 -25.14 3.77 19.15
N MET A 97 -25.40 2.48 19.00
CA MET A 97 -24.79 1.43 19.80
C MET A 97 -23.70 0.81 18.94
N GLU A 98 -22.53 0.62 19.53
CA GLU A 98 -21.48 -0.18 18.89
C GLU A 98 -22.01 -1.62 18.77
N PRO A 99 -21.99 -2.23 17.57
CA PRO A 99 -22.33 -3.64 17.42
C PRO A 99 -21.34 -4.50 18.23
N ASP A 100 -21.78 -5.69 18.65
CA ASP A 100 -20.89 -6.59 19.39
C ASP A 100 -19.77 -7.09 18.48
N PHE A 101 -18.57 -7.29 19.03
CA PHE A 101 -17.42 -7.75 18.25
C PHE A 101 -17.69 -9.09 17.56
N ALA A 102 -18.48 -9.96 18.17
CA ALA A 102 -18.88 -11.22 17.56
C ALA A 102 -19.65 -11.05 16.24
N GLU A 103 -20.36 -9.95 16.05
CA GLU A 103 -21.14 -9.65 14.84
C GLU A 103 -20.28 -9.05 13.74
N ILE A 104 -19.24 -8.27 14.09
CA ILE A 104 -18.35 -7.59 13.14
C ILE A 104 -17.02 -8.31 12.92
N ARG A 105 -16.75 -9.42 13.61
CA ARG A 105 -15.46 -10.12 13.56
C ARG A 105 -15.04 -10.46 12.14
N ASP A 106 -15.97 -11.01 11.35
CA ASP A 106 -15.67 -11.47 10.00
C ASP A 106 -15.45 -10.29 9.07
N GLU A 107 -16.24 -9.22 9.19
CA GLU A 107 -16.04 -7.97 8.43
C GLU A 107 -14.69 -7.31 8.75
N VAL A 108 -14.31 -7.26 10.03
CA VAL A 108 -13.00 -6.75 10.46
C VAL A 108 -11.87 -7.62 9.96
N ALA A 109 -12.05 -8.95 9.95
CA ALA A 109 -11.06 -9.88 9.43
C ALA A 109 -10.87 -9.72 7.92
N ASP A 110 -11.96 -9.56 7.16
CA ASP A 110 -11.94 -9.33 5.72
C ASP A 110 -11.27 -7.98 5.41
N MET A 111 -11.64 -6.90 6.10
CA MET A 111 -11.00 -5.60 5.95
C MET A 111 -9.50 -5.67 6.26
N TRP A 112 -9.12 -6.34 7.36
CA TRP A 112 -7.73 -6.52 7.71
C TRP A 112 -6.98 -7.35 6.66
N ALA A 113 -7.59 -8.41 6.14
CA ALA A 113 -7.00 -9.24 5.11
C ALA A 113 -6.82 -8.48 3.78
N GLU A 114 -7.76 -7.62 3.41
CA GLU A 114 -7.65 -6.75 2.22
C GLU A 114 -6.52 -5.72 2.38
N GLU A 115 -6.44 -5.07 3.54
CA GLU A 115 -5.38 -4.09 3.83
C GLU A 115 -3.99 -4.74 3.90
N ASN A 116 -3.91 -5.98 4.39
CA ASN A 116 -2.66 -6.72 4.59
C ASN A 116 -2.41 -7.78 3.50
N ALA A 117 -3.18 -7.78 2.42
CA ALA A 117 -3.09 -8.79 1.36
C ALA A 117 -1.67 -8.89 0.78
N GLY A 118 -0.99 -7.75 0.59
CA GLY A 118 0.38 -7.70 0.09
C GLY A 118 1.40 -8.34 1.05
N GLN A 119 1.21 -8.15 2.36
CA GLN A 119 2.09 -8.72 3.38
C GLN A 119 1.85 -10.22 3.54
N ILE A 120 0.58 -10.66 3.53
CA ILE A 120 0.23 -12.08 3.51
C ILE A 120 0.81 -12.76 2.26
N ALA A 121 0.75 -12.10 1.10
CA ALA A 121 1.36 -12.60 -0.12
C ALA A 121 2.90 -12.69 -0.02
N LEU A 122 3.55 -11.75 0.65
CA LEU A 122 4.98 -11.82 0.90
C LEU A 122 5.34 -12.97 1.86
N ASP A 123 4.62 -13.10 2.97
CA ASP A 123 4.89 -14.13 3.99
C ASP A 123 4.68 -15.55 3.44
N THR A 124 3.68 -15.73 2.57
CA THR A 124 3.44 -17.00 1.88
C THR A 124 4.56 -17.33 0.89
N LEU A 125 5.04 -16.36 0.12
CA LEU A 125 6.19 -16.56 -0.78
C LEU A 125 7.49 -16.78 0.00
N GLN A 126 7.67 -16.10 1.13
CA GLN A 126 8.83 -16.30 2.01
C GLN A 126 8.82 -17.71 2.59
N SER A 127 7.66 -18.23 2.98
CA SER A 127 7.52 -19.62 3.46
C SER A 127 7.93 -20.64 2.40
N ILE A 128 7.62 -20.38 1.12
CA ILE A 128 8.04 -21.23 0.00
C ILE A 128 9.56 -21.13 -0.21
N PHE A 129 10.10 -19.91 -0.16
CA PHE A 129 11.53 -19.66 -0.30
C PHE A 129 12.35 -20.34 0.81
N ASP A 130 11.91 -20.21 2.06
CA ASP A 130 12.49 -20.87 3.23
C ASP A 130 12.44 -22.40 3.12
N GLY A 131 11.44 -22.95 2.41
CA GLY A 131 11.39 -24.39 2.11
C GLY A 131 12.47 -24.88 1.15
N PHE A 132 13.07 -23.98 0.38
CA PHE A 132 14.20 -24.28 -0.52
C PHE A 132 15.56 -24.00 0.10
N ALA A 133 15.64 -22.99 0.96
CA ALA A 133 16.83 -22.75 1.76
C ALA A 133 16.98 -23.89 2.77
N THR A 134 17.93 -24.81 2.54
CA THR A 134 18.37 -25.72 3.61
C THR A 134 18.96 -24.87 4.72
N LYS A 135 18.16 -24.50 5.73
CA LYS A 135 18.64 -23.92 6.98
C LYS A 135 19.57 -24.94 7.61
N THR A 136 20.88 -24.74 7.45
CA THR A 136 21.87 -25.44 8.26
C THR A 136 21.75 -24.80 9.65
N GLU A 137 21.53 -25.60 10.69
CA GLU A 137 21.19 -25.15 12.06
C GLU A 137 22.25 -24.23 12.74
N GLU A 138 23.33 -23.84 12.05
CA GLU A 138 24.41 -23.00 12.57
C GLU A 138 24.22 -21.48 12.34
N GLU A 139 23.23 -21.04 11.55
CA GLU A 139 23.03 -19.61 11.23
C GLU A 139 21.97 -18.90 12.10
N GLU A 140 21.43 -19.54 13.13
CA GLU A 140 20.36 -18.97 13.97
C GLU A 140 20.84 -17.87 14.96
N SER A 141 22.14 -17.51 14.94
CA SER A 141 22.74 -16.56 15.89
C SER A 141 23.43 -15.34 15.28
N ALA A 142 23.39 -15.11 13.96
CA ALA A 142 23.96 -13.92 13.36
C ALA A 142 22.87 -13.00 12.81
N GLU A 143 23.07 -11.70 13.02
CA GLU A 143 22.27 -10.54 12.58
C GLU A 143 21.52 -10.73 11.26
N GLU A 144 20.39 -10.00 11.10
CA GLU A 144 19.56 -9.79 9.90
C GLU A 144 20.33 -9.83 8.55
N THR A 145 20.81 -11.01 8.19
CA THR A 145 21.59 -11.23 6.98
C THR A 145 20.55 -11.45 5.91
N LYS A 146 20.54 -10.55 4.91
CA LYS A 146 19.58 -10.61 3.81
C LYS A 146 19.56 -12.03 3.26
N PRO A 147 18.37 -12.64 3.08
CA PRO A 147 18.28 -14.00 2.57
C PRO A 147 19.10 -14.13 1.28
N GLU A 148 20.05 -15.07 1.28
CA GLU A 148 20.91 -15.29 0.12
C GLU A 148 20.16 -16.06 -0.97
N PRO A 149 20.41 -15.78 -2.26
CA PRO A 149 19.75 -16.46 -3.35
C PRO A 149 20.11 -17.96 -3.38
N VAL A 150 19.11 -18.83 -3.56
CA VAL A 150 19.28 -20.29 -3.49
C VAL A 150 19.18 -20.89 -4.90
N VAL A 151 20.14 -21.73 -5.29
CA VAL A 151 20.12 -22.44 -6.58
C VAL A 151 19.18 -23.64 -6.50
N VAL A 152 18.13 -23.65 -7.33
CA VAL A 152 17.10 -24.69 -7.33
C VAL A 152 16.78 -25.14 -8.76
N ASP A 153 16.58 -26.46 -8.90
CA ASP A 153 16.14 -27.09 -10.15
C ASP A 153 14.71 -26.64 -10.54
N ASP A 154 14.48 -26.47 -11.84
CA ASP A 154 13.20 -26.00 -12.41
C ASP A 154 12.03 -26.88 -11.99
N ALA A 155 12.22 -28.20 -12.04
CA ALA A 155 11.19 -29.16 -11.68
C ALA A 155 10.78 -29.04 -10.19
N LYS A 156 11.75 -28.79 -9.29
CA LYS A 156 11.48 -28.60 -7.86
C LYS A 156 10.78 -27.28 -7.60
N PHE A 157 11.17 -26.22 -8.31
CA PHE A 157 10.52 -24.92 -8.22
C PHE A 157 9.05 -24.99 -8.64
N ARG A 158 8.78 -25.57 -9.82
CA ARG A 158 7.41 -25.69 -10.34
C ARG A 158 6.51 -26.48 -9.41
N LEU A 159 7.00 -27.61 -8.87
CA LEU A 159 6.23 -28.43 -7.94
C LEU A 159 5.85 -27.69 -6.65
N ALA A 160 6.76 -26.89 -6.08
CA ALA A 160 6.44 -26.14 -4.86
C ALA A 160 5.45 -25.00 -5.11
N VAL A 161 5.58 -24.31 -6.25
CA VAL A 161 4.67 -23.22 -6.62
C VAL A 161 3.28 -23.76 -6.97
N GLU A 162 3.20 -24.90 -7.68
CA GLU A 162 1.95 -25.60 -7.96
C GLU A 162 1.28 -26.13 -6.67
N ALA A 163 2.07 -26.67 -5.74
CA ALA A 163 1.56 -27.11 -4.44
C ALA A 163 0.96 -25.97 -3.61
N ALA A 164 1.49 -24.75 -3.78
CA ALA A 164 0.96 -23.53 -3.16
C ALA A 164 -0.24 -22.92 -3.92
N GLY A 165 -0.65 -23.50 -5.06
CA GLY A 165 -1.75 -22.98 -5.89
C GLY A 165 -1.42 -21.67 -6.61
N LEU A 166 -0.14 -21.32 -6.73
CA LEU A 166 0.32 -20.08 -7.33
C LEU A 166 0.58 -20.24 -8.84
N THR A 167 0.41 -19.17 -9.60
CA THR A 167 0.60 -19.18 -11.07
C THR A 167 2.04 -18.86 -11.44
N ILE A 168 2.66 -19.71 -12.26
CA ILE A 168 3.99 -19.49 -12.81
C ILE A 168 3.87 -18.76 -14.14
N THR A 169 4.59 -17.64 -14.27
CA THR A 169 4.68 -16.89 -15.53
C THR A 169 6.11 -16.91 -16.03
N GLU A 170 6.34 -17.58 -17.16
CA GLU A 170 7.62 -17.53 -17.85
C GLU A 170 7.73 -16.26 -18.66
N ARG A 171 8.90 -15.61 -18.60
CA ARG A 171 9.15 -14.35 -19.28
C ARG A 171 10.22 -14.51 -20.36
N PRO A 172 10.05 -13.88 -21.54
CA PRO A 172 11.15 -13.76 -22.49
C PRO A 172 12.30 -12.93 -21.91
N TYR A 173 13.50 -13.06 -22.49
CA TYR A 173 14.71 -12.38 -22.03
C TYR A 173 14.52 -10.87 -21.84
N LEU A 174 14.91 -10.37 -20.67
CA LEU A 174 14.83 -8.96 -20.30
C LEU A 174 16.21 -8.31 -20.34
N GLY A 175 16.36 -7.28 -21.16
CA GLY A 175 17.60 -6.51 -21.26
C GLY A 175 17.68 -5.41 -20.20
N ARG A 176 18.79 -5.38 -19.44
CA ARG A 176 19.05 -4.38 -18.37
C ARG A 176 18.91 -2.92 -18.82
N ASN A 177 19.32 -2.61 -20.05
CA ASN A 177 19.35 -1.25 -20.57
C ASN A 177 18.33 -1.01 -21.70
N LYS A 178 17.36 -1.91 -21.89
CA LYS A 178 16.37 -1.76 -22.96
C LYS A 178 15.33 -0.70 -22.55
N PRO A 179 15.07 0.34 -23.35
CA PRO A 179 14.07 1.35 -23.00
C PRO A 179 12.67 0.72 -22.87
N VAL A 180 11.87 1.21 -21.91
CA VAL A 180 10.53 0.69 -21.53
C VAL A 180 9.53 0.70 -22.71
N ASN A 181 9.83 1.45 -23.77
CA ASN A 181 8.86 1.83 -24.78
C ASN A 181 8.74 0.81 -25.94
N GLU A 182 9.54 -0.25 -25.95
CA GLU A 182 9.62 -1.16 -27.11
C GLU A 182 8.72 -2.41 -26.99
N ALA A 183 8.32 -2.84 -25.78
CA ALA A 183 7.44 -4.01 -25.61
C ALA A 183 6.31 -3.74 -24.59
N ARG A 184 5.07 -4.12 -24.94
CA ARG A 184 3.87 -3.99 -24.07
C ARG A 184 4.04 -4.74 -22.74
N GLU A 185 4.81 -5.84 -22.74
CA GLU A 185 5.13 -6.66 -21.57
C GLU A 185 6.07 -5.96 -20.58
N ASP A 186 6.87 -5.00 -21.05
CA ASP A 186 7.78 -4.21 -20.20
C ASP A 186 7.09 -3.04 -19.50
N GLN A 187 5.84 -2.74 -19.89
CA GLN A 187 5.02 -1.71 -19.27
C GLN A 187 4.15 -2.26 -18.13
N THR A 188 4.13 -3.59 -17.95
CA THR A 188 3.42 -4.27 -16.85
C THR A 188 4.10 -4.03 -15.50
N ASP A 189 3.37 -4.20 -14.40
CA ASP A 189 3.90 -4.03 -13.05
C ASP A 189 5.07 -4.99 -12.77
N LEU A 190 5.00 -6.23 -13.28
CA LEU A 190 6.11 -7.19 -13.24
C LEU A 190 7.35 -6.68 -14.01
N GLY A 191 7.16 -6.06 -15.18
CA GLY A 191 8.27 -5.45 -15.95
C GLY A 191 8.97 -4.33 -15.22
N ARG A 192 8.21 -3.49 -14.51
CA ARG A 192 8.78 -2.43 -13.66
C ARG A 192 9.50 -3.01 -12.45
N PHE A 193 8.91 -4.02 -11.81
CA PHE A 193 9.49 -4.71 -10.66
C PHE A 193 10.86 -5.32 -10.99
N LEU A 194 10.97 -6.12 -12.05
CA LEU A 194 12.23 -6.77 -12.44
C LEU A 194 13.34 -5.79 -12.84
N ARG A 195 13.00 -4.60 -13.32
CA ARG A 195 13.99 -3.56 -13.67
C ARG A 195 14.43 -2.74 -12.47
N ALA A 196 13.56 -2.57 -11.47
CA ALA A 196 13.89 -1.87 -10.24
C ALA A 196 14.87 -2.68 -9.36
N HIS A 197 14.73 -4.00 -9.36
CA HIS A 197 15.56 -4.91 -8.59
C HIS A 197 16.79 -5.30 -9.40
N ARG A 198 17.86 -4.51 -9.23
CA ARG A 198 19.12 -4.67 -9.98
C ARG A 198 19.82 -5.99 -9.63
N GLU A 199 19.64 -6.45 -8.40
CA GLU A 199 20.14 -7.69 -7.84
C GLU A 199 19.75 -8.92 -8.67
N TYR A 200 18.60 -8.90 -9.36
CA TYR A 200 18.20 -10.03 -10.21
C TYR A 200 19.10 -10.25 -11.42
N TYR A 201 19.81 -9.21 -11.88
CA TYR A 201 20.79 -9.33 -12.98
C TYR A 201 22.13 -9.92 -12.53
N ASP A 202 22.37 -9.93 -11.22
CA ASP A 202 23.60 -10.44 -10.60
C ASP A 202 23.39 -11.87 -10.04
N LEU A 203 22.19 -12.45 -10.20
CA LEU A 203 21.89 -13.84 -9.84
C LEU A 203 22.61 -14.85 -10.72
N GLU A 204 22.92 -16.00 -10.13
CA GLU A 204 23.38 -17.18 -10.86
C GLU A 204 22.22 -17.87 -11.61
N GLU A 205 22.54 -18.59 -12.68
CA GLU A 205 21.55 -19.37 -13.43
C GLU A 205 20.94 -20.45 -12.54
N GLY A 206 19.62 -20.52 -12.50
CA GLY A 206 18.87 -21.41 -11.61
C GLY A 206 18.72 -20.88 -10.17
N ALA A 207 19.29 -19.73 -9.83
CA ALA A 207 19.09 -19.11 -8.53
C ALA A 207 17.71 -18.46 -8.39
N ILE A 208 17.13 -18.63 -7.21
CA ILE A 208 15.90 -17.98 -6.76
C ILE A 208 16.30 -16.81 -5.87
N ALA A 209 15.82 -15.62 -6.18
CA ALA A 209 15.98 -14.48 -5.31
C ALA A 209 14.94 -14.47 -4.18
N PRO A 210 15.23 -13.78 -3.06
CA PRO A 210 14.24 -13.54 -2.03
C PRO A 210 12.97 -12.88 -2.59
N PRO A 211 11.79 -13.24 -2.05
CA PRO A 211 10.55 -12.61 -2.47
C PRO A 211 10.54 -11.13 -2.09
N ALA A 212 10.01 -10.31 -2.99
CA ALA A 212 9.88 -8.88 -2.75
C ALA A 212 8.53 -8.36 -3.25
N MET A 213 8.05 -7.31 -2.59
CA MET A 213 6.82 -6.63 -2.98
C MET A 213 7.03 -5.77 -4.22
N ALA A 214 6.02 -5.74 -5.08
CA ALA A 214 5.91 -4.77 -6.14
C ALA A 214 5.79 -3.35 -5.58
N PHE A 215 6.09 -2.36 -6.42
CA PHE A 215 5.96 -0.94 -6.04
C PHE A 215 4.53 -0.55 -5.63
N THR A 216 3.52 -1.28 -6.11
CA THR A 216 2.12 -1.04 -5.76
C THR A 216 1.75 -1.53 -4.36
N GLY A 217 2.59 -2.33 -3.70
CA GLY A 217 2.33 -2.91 -2.37
C GLY A 217 1.24 -3.98 -2.31
N THR A 218 0.55 -4.24 -3.43
CA THR A 218 -0.57 -5.19 -3.51
C THR A 218 -0.16 -6.57 -4.03
N THR A 219 0.99 -6.68 -4.69
CA THR A 219 1.48 -7.92 -5.28
C THR A 219 2.90 -8.19 -4.82
N ALA A 220 3.23 -9.46 -4.59
CA ALA A 220 4.57 -9.92 -4.28
C ALA A 220 5.01 -10.93 -5.33
N TYR A 221 6.31 -10.96 -5.64
CA TYR A 221 6.86 -11.84 -6.66
C TYR A 221 8.04 -12.63 -6.10
N LEU A 222 8.10 -13.90 -6.48
CA LEU A 222 9.25 -14.79 -6.29
C LEU A 222 9.87 -15.05 -7.66
N VAL A 223 11.16 -14.73 -7.81
CA VAL A 223 11.82 -14.71 -9.13
C VAL A 223 12.95 -15.74 -9.16
N ARG A 224 12.91 -16.61 -10.17
CA ARG A 224 14.01 -17.52 -10.52
C ARG A 224 14.63 -17.10 -11.84
N LEU A 225 15.96 -17.01 -11.89
CA LEU A 225 16.67 -16.78 -13.14
C LEU A 225 16.78 -18.11 -13.90
N ALA A 226 16.13 -18.21 -15.06
CA ALA A 226 16.15 -19.45 -15.85
C ALA A 226 17.41 -19.58 -16.71
N ASP A 227 17.79 -18.53 -17.44
CA ASP A 227 18.89 -18.54 -18.40
C ASP A 227 19.43 -17.11 -18.61
N ARG A 228 20.71 -17.00 -18.99
CA ARG A 228 21.38 -15.75 -19.31
C ARG A 228 21.93 -15.79 -20.73
N ARG A 229 21.63 -14.76 -21.50
CA ARG A 229 22.09 -14.63 -22.89
C ARG A 229 22.82 -13.31 -23.10
N ASP A 230 23.82 -13.35 -23.98
CA ASP A 230 24.46 -12.14 -24.50
C ASP A 230 23.44 -11.24 -25.21
N PRO A 231 23.58 -9.90 -25.09
CA PRO A 231 22.69 -8.97 -25.73
C PRO A 231 22.72 -9.17 -27.25
N ASP A 232 21.54 -9.23 -27.87
CA ASP A 232 21.43 -9.28 -29.31
C ASP A 232 21.96 -7.97 -29.92
N LEU A 233 23.08 -8.09 -30.64
CA LEU A 233 23.78 -6.94 -31.23
C LEU A 233 23.10 -6.46 -32.53
N GLU A 234 22.25 -7.29 -33.15
CA GLU A 234 21.66 -6.99 -34.46
C GLU A 234 20.61 -5.85 -34.40
N GLY A 235 20.11 -5.51 -33.20
CA GLY A 235 19.12 -4.46 -32.97
C GLY A 235 19.66 -3.16 -32.36
N LEU A 236 20.96 -3.05 -32.08
CA LEU A 236 21.53 -1.87 -31.42
C LEU A 236 21.52 -0.66 -32.36
N LYS A 237 20.82 0.42 -31.95
CA LYS A 237 20.88 1.70 -32.68
C LYS A 237 22.22 2.37 -32.39
N ALA A 238 22.65 3.26 -33.29
CA ALA A 238 23.88 4.05 -33.09
C ALA A 238 23.90 4.82 -31.75
N ARG A 239 22.73 5.24 -31.26
CA ARG A 239 22.55 5.87 -29.94
C ARG A 239 22.90 4.91 -28.80
N ASP A 240 22.54 3.64 -28.92
CA ASP A 240 22.77 2.62 -27.89
C ASP A 240 24.26 2.26 -27.83
N ILE A 241 24.91 2.15 -29.00
CA ILE A 241 26.36 1.97 -29.09
C ILE A 241 27.10 3.16 -28.47
N PHE A 242 26.64 4.39 -28.73
CA PHE A 242 27.21 5.58 -28.10
C PHE A 242 27.04 5.56 -26.58
N ALA A 243 25.84 5.21 -26.09
CA ALA A 243 25.56 5.10 -24.65
C ALA A 243 26.42 4.02 -23.96
N LEU A 244 26.59 2.85 -24.60
CA LEU A 244 27.47 1.79 -24.14
C LEU A 244 28.92 2.27 -24.05
N ARG A 245 29.42 2.94 -25.10
CA ARG A 245 30.78 3.49 -25.14
C ARG A 245 30.99 4.58 -24.08
N SER A 246 30.02 5.45 -23.86
CA SER A 246 30.08 6.46 -22.79
C SER A 246 30.12 5.82 -21.41
N THR A 247 29.34 4.76 -21.19
CA THR A 247 29.32 4.02 -19.93
C THR A 247 30.65 3.32 -19.67
N GLN A 248 31.20 2.65 -20.69
CA GLN A 248 32.51 2.01 -20.63
C GLN A 248 33.61 3.04 -20.37
N MET A 249 33.63 4.17 -21.08
CA MET A 249 34.62 5.21 -20.85
C MET A 249 34.50 5.82 -19.45
N GLY A 250 33.29 5.95 -18.92
CA GLY A 250 33.06 6.37 -17.53
C GLY A 250 33.45 5.35 -16.47
N GLN A 251 33.45 4.05 -16.79
CA GLN A 251 34.03 3.00 -15.93
C GLN A 251 35.55 3.06 -16.00
N THR A 252 36.15 3.04 -17.19
CA THR A 252 37.60 3.12 -17.35
C THR A 252 38.21 4.36 -16.70
N LEU A 253 37.54 5.53 -16.77
CA LEU A 253 37.98 6.73 -16.07
C LEU A 253 37.85 6.63 -14.55
N ARG A 254 36.84 5.93 -14.04
CA ARG A 254 36.70 5.67 -12.60
C ARG A 254 37.77 4.70 -12.11
N ASP A 255 37.99 3.62 -12.85
CA ASP A 255 39.00 2.61 -12.52
C ASP A 255 40.40 3.23 -12.56
N TYR A 256 40.72 3.99 -13.62
CA TYR A 256 41.96 4.76 -13.70
C TYR A 256 42.09 5.78 -12.57
N ARG A 257 40.99 6.46 -12.19
CA ARG A 257 41.01 7.40 -11.06
C ARG A 257 41.27 6.68 -9.74
N ALA A 258 40.70 5.51 -9.52
CA ALA A 258 40.96 4.69 -8.35
C ALA A 258 42.42 4.22 -8.35
N GLU A 259 42.93 3.75 -9.48
CA GLU A 259 44.31 3.25 -9.58
C GLU A 259 45.38 4.35 -9.45
N VAL A 260 45.11 5.56 -9.93
CA VAL A 260 46.13 6.62 -10.03
C VAL A 260 45.96 7.72 -8.99
N PHE A 261 44.72 8.03 -8.62
CA PHE A 261 44.38 9.17 -7.76
C PHE A 261 43.66 8.77 -6.47
N ASP A 262 43.39 7.49 -6.24
CA ASP A 262 43.05 7.06 -4.89
C ASP A 262 44.27 7.29 -4.00
N PRO A 263 44.12 8.06 -2.91
CA PRO A 263 45.15 8.20 -1.89
C PRO A 263 45.80 6.85 -1.50
N LYS A 264 45.01 5.77 -1.41
CA LYS A 264 45.49 4.43 -1.05
C LYS A 264 46.16 3.65 -2.19
N SER A 265 46.15 4.15 -3.42
CA SER A 265 46.76 3.45 -4.56
C SER A 265 48.29 3.47 -4.53
N ASP A 266 48.90 2.36 -4.96
CA ASP A 266 50.36 2.21 -5.04
C ASP A 266 51.03 3.31 -5.88
N TYR A 267 50.37 3.71 -6.98
CA TYR A 267 50.87 4.75 -7.87
C TYR A 267 50.89 6.12 -7.17
N PHE A 268 49.82 6.48 -6.45
CA PHE A 268 49.73 7.79 -5.79
C PHE A 268 50.75 7.91 -4.65
N GLN A 269 50.90 6.86 -3.84
CA GLN A 269 51.85 6.82 -2.73
C GLN A 269 53.31 6.88 -3.18
N SER A 270 53.68 6.09 -4.21
CA SER A 270 55.05 6.06 -4.74
C SER A 270 55.45 7.35 -5.48
N THR A 271 54.50 7.98 -6.18
CA THR A 271 54.76 9.17 -7.00
C THR A 271 54.80 10.44 -6.17
N PHE A 272 53.78 10.67 -5.34
CA PHE A 272 53.66 11.92 -4.59
C PHE A 272 54.33 11.87 -3.21
N LYS A 273 54.64 10.67 -2.69
CA LYS A 273 55.29 10.47 -1.37
C LYS A 273 54.57 11.22 -0.24
N VAL A 274 53.26 11.37 -0.36
CA VAL A 274 52.40 12.01 0.64
C VAL A 274 51.82 10.90 1.51
N TRP A 275 51.95 11.04 2.82
CA TRP A 275 51.25 10.22 3.80
C TRP A 275 50.06 11.03 4.34
N MET A 276 48.86 10.47 4.27
CA MET A 276 47.65 11.13 4.78
C MET A 276 47.24 10.54 6.13
N ARG A 277 46.92 11.41 7.09
CA ARG A 277 46.60 11.03 8.48
C ARG A 277 45.39 10.10 8.63
N ASN A 278 44.49 10.09 7.66
CA ASN A 278 43.32 9.21 7.65
C ASN A 278 43.64 7.77 7.25
N TRP A 279 44.81 7.49 6.65
CA TRP A 279 45.18 6.12 6.28
C TRP A 279 45.55 5.27 7.50
N ASP A 280 46.22 5.84 8.50
CA ASP A 280 46.54 5.10 9.73
C ASP A 280 45.28 4.80 10.56
N ARG A 281 44.29 5.70 10.52
CA ARG A 281 43.00 5.47 11.21
C ARG A 281 42.18 4.34 10.58
N ASP A 282 42.22 4.25 9.25
CA ASP A 282 41.57 3.16 8.53
C ASP A 282 42.34 1.84 8.74
N ALA A 283 43.67 1.88 8.77
CA ALA A 283 44.50 0.70 9.08
C ALA A 283 44.33 0.23 10.54
N GLU A 284 44.12 1.14 11.49
CA GLU A 284 43.76 0.82 12.88
C GLU A 284 42.37 0.17 12.96
N GLN A 285 41.38 0.64 12.17
CA GLN A 285 40.05 0.02 12.10
C GLN A 285 40.05 -1.34 11.39
N ASP A 286 40.82 -1.49 10.31
CA ASP A 286 40.97 -2.77 9.60
C ASP A 286 41.73 -3.80 10.48
N ALA A 287 42.72 -3.34 11.27
CA ALA A 287 43.44 -4.18 12.23
C ALA A 287 42.62 -4.54 13.48
N GLU A 288 41.72 -3.65 13.94
CA GLU A 288 40.77 -3.95 15.01
C GLU A 288 39.60 -4.84 14.52
N GLY A 289 39.27 -4.80 13.22
CA GLY A 289 38.26 -5.64 12.57
C GLY A 289 38.68 -7.09 12.28
N GLU A 290 39.97 -7.35 12.08
CA GLU A 290 40.51 -8.72 11.87
C GLU A 290 41.08 -9.36 13.15
N GLY A 291 40.92 -8.71 14.31
CA GLY A 291 41.68 -9.01 15.53
C GLY A 291 40.87 -9.36 16.76
N THR A 292 39.76 -10.11 16.66
CA THR A 292 39.20 -10.78 17.86
C THR A 292 38.91 -12.26 17.61
N PRO A 293 39.89 -13.17 17.74
CA PRO A 293 39.57 -14.53 18.09
C PRO A 293 39.05 -14.54 19.53
N ALA A 294 37.82 -15.01 19.70
CA ALA A 294 37.26 -15.35 20.99
C ALA A 294 38.26 -16.23 21.76
N THR A 295 38.67 -15.78 22.94
CA THR A 295 39.29 -16.65 23.94
C THR A 295 38.43 -16.61 25.20
N GLU A 296 37.85 -17.77 25.46
CA GLU A 296 37.22 -18.17 26.72
C GLU A 296 38.14 -17.95 27.94
N GLY A 297 37.49 -17.82 29.09
CA GLY A 297 38.05 -17.97 30.44
C GLY A 297 37.50 -16.87 31.36
N GLY A 298 36.57 -17.11 32.27
CA GLY A 298 36.51 -18.21 33.22
C GLY A 298 37.03 -17.71 34.58
N ASP A 299 36.09 -17.59 35.54
CA ASP A 299 36.23 -17.45 37.00
C ASP A 299 37.03 -16.28 37.63
N ALA A 300 36.29 -15.40 38.31
CA ALA A 300 36.32 -15.25 39.79
C ALA A 300 35.14 -14.39 40.28
#